data_AF-A0A2N3VTA0-F1
#
_entry.id   AF-A0A2N3VTA0-F1
#
_cell.length_a   1.000
_cell.length_b   1.000
_cell.length_c   1.000
_cell.angle_alpha   90.00
_cell.angle_beta   90.00
_cell.angle_gamma   90.00
#
_symmetry.space_group_name_H-M   'P 1'
#
loop_
_entity.id
_entity.type
_entity.pdbx_description
1 polymer ?
#
loop_
_entity_poly.entity_id
_entity_poly.type
_entity_poly.pdbx_seq_one_letter_code
_entity_poly.pdbx_strand_id
1 'polypeptide(L)'
;MFLVEQGYVPKTSGPALTVSALLPDGRSLAGRPGRIRPLYRRPGATEPNVTPGLLPFLGKAYGHDVTPEDLLAWTVAAAQPSPSGCVLPLTSDPRLWERGVELGHRIVELTVRGARGGDRPRLPGGRRPYVRAAIPARPDTLRYDPEDESLYLGEGRISPVPSGAWEFGVSGVRVLELWFEARTGTGEPGTLEALRPASWPQEWTSELLELITVLALLDELRPRQRELADGPRLARDRLVEARVLPVPPAARRPASVLDHHEEGPDGQLALL
;
A
#
# COMPACT_ATOMS: atom_id res chain seq x y z
N MET A 1 -5.65 8.04 -5.85
CA MET A 1 -4.88 7.15 -4.97
C MET A 1 -5.84 6.14 -4.38
N PHE A 2 -5.43 4.89 -4.28
CA PHE A 2 -6.26 3.80 -3.78
C PHE A 2 -5.58 3.15 -2.59
N LEU A 3 -6.27 3.07 -1.46
CA LEU A 3 -5.89 2.20 -0.35
C LEU A 3 -6.34 0.78 -0.68
N VAL A 4 -5.47 -0.19 -0.50
CA VAL A 4 -5.76 -1.61 -0.71
C VAL A 4 -5.57 -2.33 0.61
N GLU A 5 -6.69 -2.68 1.23
CA GLU A 5 -6.76 -3.45 2.46
C GLU A 5 -6.39 -4.91 2.19
N GLN A 6 -5.38 -5.39 2.92
CA GLN A 6 -4.85 -6.73 2.76
C GLN A 6 -5.72 -7.75 3.50
N GLY A 7 -5.84 -8.95 2.95
CA GLY A 7 -6.56 -10.04 3.61
C GLY A 7 -5.91 -10.38 4.95
N TYR A 8 -6.70 -10.39 6.03
CA TYR A 8 -6.21 -10.73 7.36
C TYR A 8 -5.71 -12.18 7.41
N VAL A 9 -4.48 -12.40 7.86
CA VAL A 9 -3.93 -13.73 8.16
C VAL A 9 -3.33 -13.72 9.57
N PRO A 10 -3.82 -14.55 10.50
CA PRO A 10 -3.33 -14.58 11.88
C PRO A 10 -1.82 -14.81 11.96
N LYS A 11 -1.16 -14.13 12.90
CA LYS A 11 0.28 -14.30 13.20
C LYS A 11 1.23 -14.06 12.01
N THR A 12 0.77 -13.38 10.97
CA THR A 12 1.63 -12.94 9.87
C THR A 12 2.09 -11.51 10.09
N SER A 13 3.32 -11.22 9.69
CA SER A 13 3.82 -9.86 9.56
C SER A 13 3.41 -9.29 8.20
N GLY A 14 3.29 -7.97 8.14
CA GLY A 14 2.92 -7.27 6.91
C GLY A 14 2.08 -6.04 7.17
N PRO A 15 1.97 -5.14 6.19
CA PRO A 15 1.10 -3.98 6.30
C PRO A 15 -0.37 -4.39 6.25
N ALA A 16 -1.23 -3.74 7.05
CA ALA A 16 -2.68 -3.91 6.95
C ALA A 16 -3.23 -3.30 5.64
N LEU A 17 -2.59 -2.23 5.18
CA LEU A 17 -2.96 -1.45 4.01
C LEU A 17 -1.73 -1.22 3.14
N THR A 18 -1.88 -1.33 1.83
CA THR A 18 -0.94 -0.78 0.85
C THR A 18 -1.62 0.32 0.05
N VAL A 19 -0.85 1.03 -0.79
CA VAL A 19 -1.34 2.12 -1.62
C VAL A 19 -1.02 1.85 -3.07
N SER A 20 -1.94 2.20 -3.96
CA SER A 20 -1.71 2.19 -5.40
C SER A 20 -2.03 3.54 -6.01
N ALA A 21 -1.14 3.99 -6.89
CA ALA A 21 -1.41 5.11 -7.79
C ALA A 21 -2.26 4.68 -9.01
N LEU A 22 -2.26 3.38 -9.33
CA LEU A 22 -3.01 2.73 -10.42
C LEU A 22 -4.31 2.10 -9.89
N LEU A 23 -5.27 1.84 -10.78
CA LEU A 23 -6.49 1.10 -10.44
C LEU A 23 -6.11 -0.34 -10.04
N PRO A 24 -6.37 -0.78 -8.80
CA PRO A 24 -6.08 -2.15 -8.40
C PRO A 24 -7.07 -3.13 -9.05
N ASP A 25 -6.59 -4.30 -9.43
CA ASP A 25 -7.39 -5.36 -10.07
C ASP A 25 -8.23 -6.20 -9.08
N GLY A 26 -8.04 -5.97 -7.77
CA GLY A 26 -8.75 -6.67 -6.71
C GLY A 26 -8.20 -8.07 -6.40
N ARG A 27 -7.10 -8.50 -7.04
CA ARG A 27 -6.45 -9.76 -6.71
C ARG A 27 -5.76 -9.66 -5.35
N SER A 28 -5.95 -10.70 -4.54
CA SER A 28 -5.29 -10.83 -3.25
C SER A 28 -4.15 -11.84 -3.33
N LEU A 29 -2.99 -11.47 -2.79
CA LEU A 29 -1.79 -12.29 -2.81
C LEU A 29 -1.99 -13.65 -2.11
N ALA A 30 -2.87 -13.71 -1.10
CA ALA A 30 -3.17 -14.92 -0.35
C ALA A 30 -4.56 -15.53 -0.68
N GLY A 31 -5.17 -15.13 -1.79
CA GLY A 31 -6.53 -15.57 -2.17
C GLY A 31 -7.66 -15.08 -1.25
N ARG A 32 -7.35 -14.27 -0.23
CA ARG A 32 -8.32 -13.69 0.71
C ARG A 32 -8.77 -12.32 0.23
N PRO A 33 -10.05 -12.09 -0.10
CA PRO A 33 -10.48 -10.84 -0.71
C PRO A 33 -10.11 -9.63 0.15
N GLY A 34 -9.38 -8.70 -0.46
CA GLY A 34 -9.08 -7.40 0.12
C GLY A 34 -10.21 -6.40 -0.15
N ARG A 35 -10.01 -5.14 0.26
CA ARG A 35 -10.92 -4.04 -0.10
C ARG A 35 -10.15 -2.90 -0.74
N ILE A 36 -10.69 -2.38 -1.83
CA ILE A 36 -10.17 -1.18 -2.47
C ILE A 36 -10.96 0.01 -1.91
N ARG A 37 -10.25 0.99 -1.37
CA ARG A 37 -10.80 2.20 -0.76
C ARG A 37 -10.19 3.41 -1.49
N PRO A 38 -10.88 3.99 -2.48
CA PRO A 38 -10.36 5.17 -3.17
C PRO A 38 -10.35 6.36 -2.19
N LEU A 39 -9.31 7.19 -2.25
CA LEU A 39 -9.22 8.40 -1.41
C LEU A 39 -10.34 9.41 -1.75
N TYR A 40 -10.77 9.46 -3.01
CA TYR A 40 -11.84 10.34 -3.47
C TYR A 40 -12.94 9.52 -4.13
N ARG A 41 -14.19 9.96 -3.95
CA ARG A 41 -15.38 9.28 -4.48
C ARG A 41 -15.67 9.67 -5.93
N ARG A 42 -15.22 10.85 -6.36
CA ARG A 42 -15.44 11.41 -7.71
C ARG A 42 -14.14 11.63 -8.47
N PRO A 43 -14.19 11.64 -9.82
CA PRO A 43 -13.11 12.16 -10.65
C PRO A 43 -12.70 13.58 -10.24
N GLY A 44 -11.45 13.96 -10.53
CA GLY A 44 -10.94 15.29 -10.21
C GLY A 44 -10.62 15.55 -8.74
N ALA A 45 -10.69 14.53 -7.87
CA ALA A 45 -10.37 14.64 -6.45
C ALA A 45 -11.21 15.68 -5.67
N THR A 46 -12.47 15.85 -6.08
CA THR A 46 -13.37 16.90 -5.56
C THR A 46 -14.14 16.50 -4.30
N GLU A 47 -14.37 15.20 -4.08
CA GLU A 47 -15.12 14.68 -2.93
C GLU A 47 -14.30 13.61 -2.19
N PRO A 48 -13.65 13.96 -1.06
CA PRO A 48 -12.91 12.99 -0.25
C PRO A 48 -13.81 11.87 0.27
N ASN A 49 -13.34 10.63 0.20
CA ASN A 49 -14.04 9.45 0.69
C ASN A 49 -13.79 9.24 2.20
N VAL A 50 -14.14 10.25 2.98
CA VAL A 50 -13.91 10.30 4.44
C VAL A 50 -15.23 10.43 5.17
N THR A 51 -15.27 10.00 6.44
CA THR A 51 -16.45 10.19 7.29
C THR A 51 -16.79 11.68 7.39
N PRO A 52 -18.04 12.09 7.11
CA PRO A 52 -18.45 13.50 7.24
C PRO A 52 -18.15 14.05 8.64
N GLY A 53 -17.58 15.26 8.70
CA GLY A 53 -17.21 15.92 9.96
C GLY A 53 -15.91 15.43 10.61
N LEU A 54 -15.28 14.36 10.10
CA LEU A 54 -14.05 13.83 10.69
C LEU A 54 -12.86 14.80 10.53
N LEU A 55 -12.61 15.32 9.33
CA LEU A 55 -11.46 16.21 9.10
C LEU A 55 -11.54 17.50 9.95
N PRO A 56 -12.67 18.23 10.00
CA PRO A 56 -12.80 19.39 10.88
C PRO A 56 -12.63 19.05 12.37
N PHE A 57 -13.15 17.89 12.80
CA PHE A 57 -12.98 17.41 14.17
C PHE A 57 -11.50 17.19 14.50
N LEU A 58 -10.76 16.50 13.61
CA LEU A 58 -9.32 16.26 13.79
C LEU A 58 -8.54 17.57 13.75
N GLY A 59 -8.90 18.49 12.86
CA GLY A 59 -8.22 19.78 12.79
C GLY A 59 -8.38 20.60 14.06
N LYS A 60 -9.57 20.58 14.67
CA LYS A 60 -9.78 21.17 16.01
C LYS A 60 -8.98 20.44 17.11
N ALA A 61 -8.91 19.11 17.04
CA ALA A 61 -8.20 18.30 18.03
C ALA A 61 -6.68 18.52 18.00
N TYR A 62 -6.11 18.74 16.81
CA TYR A 62 -4.66 18.90 16.61
C TYR A 62 -4.21 20.35 16.48
N GLY A 63 -5.15 21.29 16.30
CA GLY A 63 -4.86 22.73 16.26
C GLY A 63 -4.35 23.25 14.91
N HIS A 64 -4.49 22.46 13.85
CA HIS A 64 -4.15 22.82 12.47
C HIS A 64 -5.14 22.18 11.50
N ASP A 65 -5.18 22.62 10.24
CA ASP A 65 -6.07 22.00 9.25
C ASP A 65 -5.60 20.58 8.90
N VAL A 66 -6.53 19.65 8.70
CA VAL A 66 -6.23 18.23 8.41
C VAL A 66 -6.80 17.88 7.04
N THR A 67 -5.92 17.54 6.10
CA THR A 67 -6.28 17.20 4.73
C THR A 67 -6.67 15.72 4.58
N PRO A 68 -7.37 15.33 3.50
CA PRO A 68 -7.58 13.93 3.15
C PRO A 68 -6.25 13.16 3.02
N GLU A 69 -5.21 13.81 2.50
CA GLU A 69 -3.87 13.26 2.35
C GLU A 69 -3.18 13.01 3.69
N ASP A 70 -3.32 13.91 4.66
CA ASP A 70 -2.81 13.70 6.02
C ASP A 70 -3.52 12.51 6.68
N LEU A 71 -4.84 12.42 6.52
CA LEU A 71 -5.59 11.28 7.02
C LEU A 71 -5.17 9.98 6.33
N LEU A 72 -4.94 10.00 5.02
CA LEU A 72 -4.41 8.85 4.28
C LEU A 72 -3.03 8.43 4.82
N ALA A 73 -2.14 9.39 5.01
CA ALA A 73 -0.79 9.16 5.52
C ALA A 73 -0.84 8.52 6.91
N TRP A 74 -1.59 9.12 7.86
CA TRP A 74 -1.82 8.51 9.17
C TRP A 74 -2.41 7.10 9.04
N THR A 75 -3.37 6.91 8.13
CA THR A 75 -4.04 5.63 7.92
C THR A 75 -3.06 4.53 7.52
N VAL A 76 -2.15 4.77 6.57
CA VAL A 76 -1.17 3.74 6.16
C VAL A 76 -0.11 3.47 7.22
N ALA A 77 0.21 4.46 8.05
CA ALA A 77 1.22 4.34 9.10
C ALA A 77 0.69 3.58 10.32
N ALA A 78 -0.54 3.86 10.75
CA ALA A 78 -1.09 3.42 12.04
C ALA A 78 -2.13 2.29 11.94
N ALA A 79 -2.60 1.96 10.74
CA ALA A 79 -3.56 0.89 10.50
C ALA A 79 -3.11 -0.47 11.06
N GLN A 80 -4.03 -1.15 11.74
CA GLN A 80 -3.79 -2.46 12.34
C GLN A 80 -4.67 -3.53 11.67
N PRO A 81 -4.12 -4.69 11.30
CA PRO A 81 -4.90 -5.77 10.69
C PRO A 81 -5.77 -6.43 11.77
N SER A 82 -7.04 -6.73 11.45
CA SER A 82 -7.94 -7.46 12.36
C SER A 82 -8.85 -8.43 11.60
N PRO A 83 -9.43 -9.44 12.27
CA PRO A 83 -10.35 -10.39 11.64
C PRO A 83 -11.57 -9.75 10.96
N SER A 84 -12.03 -8.59 11.43
CA SER A 84 -13.18 -7.86 10.91
C SER A 84 -12.82 -6.78 9.88
N GLY A 85 -11.55 -6.72 9.48
CA GLY A 85 -10.99 -5.70 8.61
C GLY A 85 -10.01 -4.78 9.35
N CYS A 86 -9.36 -3.90 8.60
CA CYS A 86 -8.38 -2.98 9.16
C CYS A 86 -9.01 -2.03 10.19
N VAL A 87 -8.36 -1.86 11.33
CA VAL A 87 -8.72 -0.89 12.39
C VAL A 87 -7.75 0.28 12.34
N LEU A 88 -8.28 1.50 12.38
CA LEU A 88 -7.47 2.71 12.45
C LEU A 88 -7.54 3.33 13.86
N PRO A 89 -6.51 3.15 14.71
CA PRO A 89 -6.41 3.93 15.93
C PRO A 89 -6.11 5.39 15.59
N LEU A 90 -6.90 6.32 16.12
CA LEU A 90 -6.60 7.75 16.11
C LEU A 90 -5.91 8.09 17.43
N THR A 91 -4.91 8.97 17.41
CA THR A 91 -4.22 9.41 18.62
C THR A 91 -4.85 10.68 19.21
N SER A 92 -4.78 10.81 20.53
CA SER A 92 -5.11 12.07 21.23
C SER A 92 -3.92 13.02 21.38
N ASP A 93 -2.70 12.61 21.00
CA ASP A 93 -1.49 13.43 21.04
C ASP A 93 -1.21 14.06 19.67
N PRO A 94 -1.32 15.40 19.52
CA PRO A 94 -1.03 16.10 18.27
C PRO A 94 0.39 15.86 17.74
N ARG A 95 1.40 15.72 18.63
CA ARG A 95 2.78 15.47 18.20
C ARG A 95 2.95 14.05 17.66
N LEU A 96 2.23 13.08 18.24
CA LEU A 96 2.24 11.72 17.71
C LEU A 96 1.54 11.68 16.35
N TRP A 97 0.45 12.42 16.18
CA TRP A 97 -0.24 12.60 14.90
C TRP A 97 0.73 13.09 13.82
N GLU A 98 1.41 14.22 14.06
CA GLU A 98 2.38 14.80 13.12
C GLU A 98 3.46 13.80 12.70
N ARG A 99 4.09 13.11 13.66
CA ARG A 99 5.11 12.08 13.37
C ARG A 99 4.54 10.91 12.56
N GLY A 100 3.31 10.52 12.83
CA GLY A 100 2.65 9.43 12.10
C GLY A 100 2.23 9.84 10.68
N VAL A 101 1.80 11.09 10.49
CA VAL A 101 1.54 11.65 9.15
C VAL A 101 2.83 11.70 8.34
N GLU A 102 3.93 12.22 8.90
CA GLU A 102 5.24 12.24 8.22
C GLU A 102 5.69 10.82 7.81
N LEU A 103 5.58 9.86 8.74
CA LEU A 103 5.87 8.45 8.46
C LEU A 103 4.98 7.89 7.35
N GLY A 104 3.70 8.25 7.38
CA GLY A 104 2.71 7.85 6.40
C GLY A 104 3.01 8.34 5.00
N HIS A 105 3.37 9.62 4.86
CA HIS A 105 3.81 10.18 3.59
C HIS A 105 5.02 9.42 3.05
N ARG A 106 5.98 9.10 3.92
CA ARG A 106 7.13 8.31 3.51
C ARG A 106 6.74 6.92 3.01
N ILE A 107 5.81 6.24 3.68
CA ILE A 107 5.29 4.93 3.23
C ILE A 107 4.60 5.06 1.87
N VAL A 108 3.75 6.08 1.70
CA VAL A 108 3.06 6.36 0.42
C VAL A 108 4.07 6.56 -0.70
N GLU A 109 5.06 7.43 -0.53
CA GLU A 109 6.14 7.70 -1.50
C GLU A 109 6.86 6.42 -1.94
N LEU A 110 7.27 5.61 -0.96
CA LEU A 110 7.98 4.35 -1.22
C LEU A 110 7.11 3.37 -2.00
N THR A 111 5.81 3.32 -1.71
CA THR A 111 4.89 2.36 -2.32
C THR A 111 4.48 2.78 -3.73
N VAL A 112 4.34 4.08 -4.00
CA VAL A 112 4.03 4.59 -5.35
C VAL A 112 5.25 4.64 -6.27
N ARG A 113 6.47 4.52 -5.74
CA ARG A 113 7.73 4.34 -6.50
C ARG A 113 7.98 5.40 -7.57
N GLY A 114 7.73 6.66 -7.24
CA GLY A 114 7.88 7.79 -8.17
C GLY A 114 6.73 7.94 -9.18
N ALA A 115 5.69 7.11 -9.11
CA ALA A 115 4.46 7.37 -9.86
C ALA A 115 3.93 8.77 -9.51
N ARG A 116 3.38 9.45 -10.53
CA ARG A 116 2.94 10.86 -10.46
C ARG A 116 4.08 11.89 -10.40
N GLY A 117 5.24 11.57 -10.97
CA GLY A 117 6.34 12.52 -11.17
C GLY A 117 7.29 12.67 -9.99
N GLY A 118 7.24 11.74 -9.02
CA GLY A 118 8.19 11.69 -7.91
C GLY A 118 9.45 10.91 -8.26
N ASP A 119 10.46 11.02 -7.40
CA ASP A 119 11.69 10.25 -7.54
C ASP A 119 11.51 8.78 -7.19
N ARG A 120 12.26 7.92 -7.89
CA ARG A 120 12.35 6.51 -7.52
C ARG A 120 13.15 6.34 -6.22
N PRO A 121 12.68 5.52 -5.25
CA PRO A 121 13.39 5.28 -4.01
C PRO A 121 14.81 4.74 -4.23
N ARG A 122 15.73 5.15 -3.36
CA ARG A 122 17.13 4.68 -3.34
C ARG A 122 17.52 4.36 -1.90
N LEU A 123 18.24 3.26 -1.69
CA LEU A 123 18.81 2.95 -0.38
C LEU A 123 19.95 3.93 -0.05
N PRO A 124 19.97 4.49 1.19
CA PRO A 124 21.05 5.36 1.63
C PRO A 124 22.35 4.57 1.90
N GLY A 125 23.45 5.30 2.11
CA GLY A 125 24.68 4.74 2.69
C GLY A 125 25.41 3.69 1.85
N GLY A 126 25.27 3.72 0.51
CA GLY A 126 25.98 2.79 -0.37
C GLY A 126 25.45 1.36 -0.37
N ARG A 127 24.34 1.09 0.32
CA ARG A 127 23.69 -0.24 0.42
C ARG A 127 22.79 -0.59 -0.77
N ARG A 128 22.93 0.10 -1.90
CA ARG A 128 22.13 -0.16 -3.09
C ARG A 128 22.38 -1.61 -3.56
N PRO A 129 21.35 -2.41 -3.87
CA PRO A 129 21.54 -3.75 -4.40
C PRO A 129 22.18 -3.67 -5.79
N TYR A 130 23.15 -4.54 -6.05
CA TYR A 130 23.81 -4.67 -7.35
C TYR A 130 23.89 -6.13 -7.78
N VAL A 131 23.88 -6.37 -9.08
CA VAL A 131 24.17 -7.68 -9.67
C VAL A 131 25.67 -7.96 -9.49
N ARG A 132 25.99 -8.98 -8.70
CA ARG A 132 27.36 -9.46 -8.44
C ARG A 132 27.74 -10.62 -9.36
N ALA A 133 26.77 -11.42 -9.78
CA ALA A 133 26.93 -12.44 -10.81
C ALA A 133 25.73 -12.35 -11.76
N ALA A 134 25.99 -12.49 -13.07
CA ALA A 134 24.98 -12.32 -14.11
C ALA A 134 23.78 -13.25 -13.89
N ILE A 135 22.58 -12.72 -14.04
CA ILE A 135 21.35 -13.52 -13.94
C ILE A 135 21.26 -14.37 -15.21
N PRO A 136 21.11 -15.70 -15.11
CA PRO A 136 21.00 -16.56 -16.28
C PRO A 136 19.75 -16.20 -17.09
N ALA A 137 19.72 -16.60 -18.37
CA ALA A 137 18.58 -16.32 -19.23
C ALA A 137 17.27 -16.94 -18.73
N ARG A 138 17.33 -18.01 -17.93
CA ARG A 138 16.18 -18.72 -17.36
C ARG A 138 16.50 -19.13 -15.91
N PRO A 139 16.41 -18.21 -14.93
CA PRO A 139 16.56 -18.59 -13.54
C PRO A 139 15.36 -19.43 -13.12
N ASP A 140 15.61 -20.57 -12.47
CA ASP A 140 14.60 -21.54 -12.05
C ASP A 140 14.43 -21.60 -10.53
N THR A 141 15.40 -21.06 -9.79
CA THR A 141 15.47 -21.10 -8.33
C THR A 141 15.71 -19.73 -7.75
N LEU A 142 15.13 -19.47 -6.58
CA LEU A 142 15.35 -18.29 -5.77
C LEU A 142 15.83 -18.73 -4.38
N ARG A 143 17.00 -18.24 -3.95
CA ARG A 143 17.55 -18.54 -2.62
C ARG A 143 18.11 -17.28 -1.99
N TYR A 144 17.93 -17.13 -0.68
CA TYR A 144 18.56 -16.06 0.08
C TYR A 144 19.62 -16.62 1.04
N ASP A 145 20.68 -15.86 1.20
CA ASP A 145 21.78 -16.11 2.13
C ASP A 145 21.91 -14.93 3.09
N PRO A 146 21.61 -15.12 4.39
CA PRO A 146 21.67 -14.04 5.37
C PRO A 146 23.08 -13.65 5.77
N GLU A 147 24.08 -14.53 5.64
CA GLU A 147 25.47 -14.24 6.05
C GLU A 147 26.09 -13.18 5.13
N ASP A 148 25.83 -13.33 3.84
CA ASP A 148 26.36 -12.48 2.77
C ASP A 148 25.34 -11.44 2.25
N GLU A 149 24.17 -11.34 2.87
CA GLU A 149 23.02 -10.54 2.41
C GLU A 149 22.79 -10.70 0.90
N SER A 150 22.71 -11.94 0.42
CA SER A 150 22.76 -12.25 -1.01
C SER A 150 21.52 -12.99 -1.48
N LEU A 151 20.89 -12.46 -2.52
CA LEU A 151 19.80 -13.11 -3.24
C LEU A 151 20.36 -13.79 -4.49
N TYR A 152 20.13 -15.09 -4.60
CA TYR A 152 20.55 -15.93 -5.71
C TYR A 152 19.37 -16.25 -6.61
N LEU A 153 19.59 -16.11 -7.92
CA LEU A 153 18.63 -16.43 -8.99
C LEU A 153 19.29 -17.44 -9.93
N GLY A 154 19.14 -18.74 -9.65
CA GLY A 154 20.01 -19.77 -10.23
C GLY A 154 21.47 -19.48 -9.90
N GLU A 155 22.31 -19.35 -10.94
CA GLU A 155 23.73 -18.97 -10.82
C GLU A 155 23.95 -17.46 -10.64
N GLY A 156 22.91 -16.63 -10.84
CA GLY A 156 22.97 -15.19 -10.65
C GLY A 156 22.99 -14.79 -9.19
N ARG A 157 23.55 -13.61 -8.89
CA ARG A 157 23.67 -13.10 -7.51
C ARG A 157 23.42 -11.60 -7.46
N ILE A 158 22.60 -11.16 -6.51
CA ILE A 158 22.36 -9.75 -6.15
C ILE A 158 22.78 -9.54 -4.69
N SER A 159 23.57 -8.49 -4.42
CA SER A 159 23.99 -8.13 -3.05
C SER A 159 24.43 -6.66 -2.97
N PRO A 160 24.19 -5.96 -1.84
CA PRO A 160 23.49 -6.45 -0.64
C PRO A 160 21.97 -6.48 -0.78
N VAL A 161 21.32 -7.42 -0.11
CA VAL A 161 19.87 -7.55 0.06
C VAL A 161 19.59 -7.68 1.55
N PRO A 162 19.13 -6.61 2.23
CA PRO A 162 18.82 -6.68 3.66
C PRO A 162 17.80 -7.78 3.97
N SER A 163 17.96 -8.48 5.10
CA SER A 163 17.06 -9.57 5.51
C SER A 163 15.60 -9.12 5.60
N GLY A 164 15.36 -7.89 6.04
CA GLY A 164 14.02 -7.30 6.08
C GLY A 164 13.32 -7.23 4.72
N ALA A 165 14.07 -7.04 3.62
CA ALA A 165 13.51 -7.09 2.26
C ALA A 165 13.17 -8.53 1.84
N TRP A 166 14.01 -9.49 2.21
CA TRP A 166 13.76 -10.92 1.98
C TRP A 166 12.56 -11.43 2.78
N GLU A 167 12.47 -11.09 4.06
CA GLU A 167 11.41 -11.55 4.96
C GLU A 167 10.09 -10.77 4.77
N PHE A 168 10.08 -9.74 3.92
CA PHE A 168 8.90 -8.90 3.74
C PHE A 168 7.71 -9.72 3.20
N GLY A 169 6.74 -9.94 4.07
CA GLY A 169 5.50 -10.64 3.78
C GLY A 169 4.29 -9.71 3.70
N VAL A 170 3.33 -10.09 2.86
CA VAL A 170 1.98 -9.51 2.81
C VAL A 170 0.97 -10.66 2.83
N SER A 171 0.05 -10.65 3.80
CA SER A 171 -0.92 -11.73 3.99
C SER A 171 -0.28 -13.13 4.07
N GLY A 172 0.91 -13.24 4.69
CA GLY A 172 1.64 -14.49 4.84
C GLY A 172 2.42 -14.96 3.61
N VAL A 173 2.41 -14.19 2.52
CA VAL A 173 3.16 -14.49 1.29
C VAL A 173 4.38 -13.59 1.20
N ARG A 174 5.56 -14.18 0.97
CA ARG A 174 6.81 -13.44 0.78
C ARG A 174 6.82 -12.74 -0.57
N VAL A 175 7.03 -11.43 -0.58
CA VAL A 175 6.86 -10.61 -1.79
C VAL A 175 7.89 -10.93 -2.87
N LEU A 176 9.16 -11.15 -2.51
CA LEU A 176 10.21 -11.45 -3.48
C LEU A 176 10.03 -12.83 -4.14
N GLU A 177 9.58 -13.84 -3.38
CA GLU A 177 9.25 -15.16 -3.94
C GLU A 177 8.08 -15.06 -4.90
N LEU A 178 6.98 -14.44 -4.48
CA LEU A 178 5.81 -14.26 -5.34
C LEU A 178 6.14 -13.49 -6.63
N TRP A 179 6.94 -12.43 -6.52
CA TRP A 179 7.37 -11.64 -7.68
C TRP A 179 8.21 -12.46 -8.66
N PHE A 180 9.06 -13.34 -8.15
CA PHE A 180 9.90 -14.25 -8.93
C PHE A 180 9.05 -15.35 -9.60
N GLU A 181 8.22 -16.05 -8.84
CA GLU A 181 7.31 -17.10 -9.33
C GLU A 181 6.37 -16.57 -10.42
N ALA A 182 5.84 -15.36 -10.25
CA ALA A 182 5.01 -14.70 -11.24
C ALA A 182 5.72 -14.49 -12.59
N ARG A 183 7.06 -14.48 -12.62
CA ARG A 183 7.90 -14.30 -13.83
C ARG A 183 8.50 -15.60 -14.35
N THR A 184 8.74 -16.60 -13.50
CA THR A 184 9.40 -17.87 -13.87
C THR A 184 8.45 -19.06 -13.97
N GLY A 185 7.25 -18.98 -13.40
CA GLY A 185 6.25 -20.04 -13.49
C GLY A 185 5.75 -20.32 -14.91
N THR A 186 5.21 -21.51 -15.14
CA THR A 186 4.55 -21.88 -16.40
C THR A 186 3.11 -21.37 -16.40
N GLY A 187 2.77 -20.48 -17.32
CA GLY A 187 1.38 -20.05 -17.53
C GLY A 187 0.54 -21.14 -18.20
N GLU A 188 -0.77 -21.14 -17.93
CA GLU A 188 -1.69 -22.08 -18.56
C GLU A 188 -1.86 -21.79 -20.06
N PRO A 189 -1.82 -22.79 -20.95
CA PRO A 189 -2.01 -22.59 -22.38
C PRO A 189 -3.30 -21.80 -22.69
N GLY A 190 -3.18 -20.76 -23.53
CA GLY A 190 -4.31 -19.89 -23.91
C GLY A 190 -4.55 -18.69 -22.99
N THR A 191 -3.73 -18.50 -21.95
CA THR A 191 -3.76 -17.32 -21.07
C THR A 191 -2.71 -16.27 -21.45
N LEU A 192 -2.86 -15.03 -20.98
CA LEU A 192 -1.81 -14.02 -21.11
C LEU A 192 -0.55 -14.42 -20.35
N GLU A 193 -0.71 -15.15 -19.25
CA GLU A 193 0.38 -15.69 -18.45
C GLU A 193 1.22 -16.72 -19.21
N ALA A 194 0.71 -17.33 -20.30
CA ALA A 194 1.51 -18.16 -21.20
C ALA A 194 2.35 -17.35 -22.20
N LEU A 195 2.00 -16.09 -22.43
CA LEU A 195 2.74 -15.16 -23.30
C LEU A 195 3.83 -14.46 -22.49
N ARG A 196 4.95 -15.16 -22.26
CA ARG A 196 6.10 -14.64 -21.51
C ARG A 196 7.33 -14.43 -22.38
N PRO A 197 8.25 -13.51 -22.00
CA PRO A 197 9.56 -13.44 -22.59
C PRO A 197 10.28 -14.80 -22.54
N ALA A 198 10.95 -15.19 -23.64
CA ALA A 198 11.67 -16.45 -23.75
C ALA A 198 12.96 -16.52 -22.89
N SER A 199 13.41 -15.35 -22.43
CA SER A 199 14.58 -15.13 -21.57
C SER A 199 14.33 -13.98 -20.60
N TRP A 200 15.09 -13.97 -19.50
CA TRP A 200 15.10 -12.91 -18.49
C TRP A 200 15.49 -11.54 -19.09
N PRO A 201 14.57 -10.57 -19.16
CA PRO A 201 14.87 -9.24 -19.67
C PRO A 201 15.67 -8.38 -18.67
N GLN A 202 16.41 -7.38 -19.17
CA GLN A 202 17.14 -6.44 -18.31
C GLN A 202 16.19 -5.61 -17.44
N GLU A 203 14.98 -5.34 -17.93
CA GLU A 203 13.92 -4.61 -17.25
C GLU A 203 13.52 -5.32 -15.95
N TRP A 204 13.40 -6.66 -15.97
CA TRP A 204 13.08 -7.43 -14.75
C TRP A 204 14.19 -7.35 -13.71
N THR A 205 15.46 -7.31 -14.14
CA THR A 205 16.57 -7.05 -13.21
C THR A 205 16.40 -5.68 -12.55
N SER A 206 16.09 -4.66 -13.34
CA SER A 206 15.91 -3.29 -12.84
C SER A 206 14.72 -3.19 -11.88
N GLU A 207 13.59 -3.82 -12.22
CA GLU A 207 12.40 -3.92 -11.37
C GLU A 207 12.69 -4.67 -10.06
N LEU A 208 13.48 -5.74 -10.09
CA LEU A 208 13.85 -6.49 -8.90
C LEU A 208 14.73 -5.66 -7.95
N LEU A 209 15.73 -4.95 -8.49
CA LEU A 209 16.59 -4.07 -7.68
C LEU A 209 15.79 -2.94 -7.04
N GLU A 210 14.81 -2.38 -7.77
CA GLU A 210 13.88 -1.39 -7.24
C GLU A 210 12.97 -1.99 -6.16
N LEU A 211 12.41 -3.17 -6.39
CA LEU A 211 11.58 -3.87 -5.41
C LEU A 211 12.33 -4.15 -4.12
N ILE A 212 13.55 -4.72 -4.20
CA ILE A 212 14.42 -4.96 -3.04
C ILE A 212 14.64 -3.66 -2.26
N THR A 213 14.94 -2.57 -2.97
CA THR A 213 15.14 -1.24 -2.38
C THR A 213 13.91 -0.76 -1.61
N VAL A 214 12.73 -0.88 -2.22
CA VAL A 214 11.46 -0.45 -1.60
C VAL A 214 11.13 -1.30 -0.39
N LEU A 215 11.26 -2.63 -0.47
CA LEU A 215 10.95 -3.52 0.63
C LEU A 215 11.89 -3.32 1.82
N ALA A 216 13.19 -3.11 1.56
CA ALA A 216 14.16 -2.76 2.61
C ALA A 216 13.76 -1.46 3.32
N LEU A 217 13.47 -0.40 2.55
CA LEU A 217 13.07 0.90 3.12
C LEU A 217 11.76 0.81 3.89
N LEU A 218 10.79 0.01 3.45
CA LEU A 218 9.54 -0.19 4.18
C LEU A 218 9.77 -0.96 5.48
N ASP A 219 10.67 -1.94 5.49
CA ASP A 219 11.00 -2.71 6.68
C ASP A 219 11.65 -1.83 7.78
N GLU A 220 12.55 -0.92 7.38
CA GLU A 220 13.18 0.07 8.27
C GLU A 220 12.17 0.97 9.00
N LEU A 221 10.96 1.16 8.44
CA LEU A 221 9.91 1.98 9.03
C LEU A 221 9.06 1.24 10.07
N ARG A 222 9.12 -0.10 10.14
CA ARG A 222 8.27 -0.90 11.04
C ARG A 222 8.41 -0.53 12.52
N PRO A 223 9.60 -0.28 13.09
CA PRO A 223 9.73 0.12 14.49
C PRO A 223 8.94 1.40 14.80
N ARG A 224 9.02 2.41 13.91
CA ARG A 224 8.27 3.67 14.05
C ARG A 224 6.76 3.43 13.98
N GLN A 225 6.28 2.49 13.15
CA GLN A 225 4.86 2.13 13.13
C GLN A 225 4.39 1.46 14.44
N ARG A 226 5.24 0.65 15.09
CA ARG A 226 4.91 0.04 16.39
C ARG A 226 4.77 1.09 17.48
N GLU A 227 5.65 2.10 17.49
CA GLU A 227 5.54 3.23 18.44
C GLU A 227 4.21 3.98 18.31
N LEU A 228 3.67 4.13 17.10
CA LEU A 228 2.34 4.72 16.89
C LEU A 228 1.23 3.85 17.49
N ALA A 229 1.35 2.52 17.40
CA ALA A 229 0.35 1.56 17.87
C ALA A 229 0.18 1.55 19.39
N ASP A 230 1.27 1.82 20.11
CA ASP A 230 1.36 1.85 21.57
C ASP A 230 1.04 3.23 22.17
N GLY A 231 0.87 4.24 21.33
CA GLY A 231 0.57 5.62 21.74
C GLY A 231 -0.83 5.83 22.32
N PRO A 232 -1.07 6.99 22.96
CA PRO A 232 -2.37 7.33 23.52
C PRO A 232 -3.43 7.43 22.43
N ARG A 233 -4.62 6.88 22.71
CA ARG A 233 -5.71 6.77 21.76
C ARG A 233 -6.77 7.84 22.01
N LEU A 234 -7.28 8.42 20.93
CA LEU A 234 -8.47 9.23 20.95
C LEU A 234 -9.68 8.35 21.25
N ALA A 235 -10.41 8.68 22.31
CA ALA A 235 -11.59 7.92 22.72
C ALA A 235 -12.72 8.03 21.69
N ARG A 236 -13.39 6.91 21.42
CA ARG A 236 -14.54 6.84 20.50
C ARG A 236 -15.67 7.79 20.90
N ASP A 237 -15.90 7.97 22.19
CA ASP A 237 -17.00 8.82 22.70
C ASP A 237 -16.83 10.28 22.28
N ARG A 238 -15.59 10.76 22.11
CA ARG A 238 -15.31 12.12 21.60
C ARG A 238 -15.82 12.30 20.17
N LEU A 239 -15.75 11.26 19.34
CA LEU A 239 -16.32 11.27 17.98
C LEU A 239 -17.85 11.22 17.99
N VAL A 240 -18.45 10.55 18.99
CA VAL A 240 -19.91 10.48 19.17
C VAL A 240 -20.44 11.81 19.67
N GLU A 241 -19.82 12.41 20.68
CA GLU A 241 -20.13 13.74 21.20
C GLU A 241 -20.08 14.82 20.10
N ALA A 242 -19.07 14.73 19.23
CA ALA A 242 -18.91 15.60 18.07
C ALA A 242 -19.82 15.26 16.88
N ARG A 243 -20.69 14.23 17.01
CA ARG A 243 -21.60 13.75 15.94
C ARG A 243 -20.89 13.32 14.65
N VAL A 244 -19.62 12.93 14.73
CA VAL A 244 -18.88 12.27 13.64
C VAL A 244 -19.32 10.81 13.51
N LEU A 245 -19.66 10.18 14.65
CA LEU A 245 -20.22 8.84 14.71
C LEU A 245 -21.67 8.86 15.27
N PRO A 246 -22.55 7.95 14.80
CA PRO A 246 -22.33 6.96 13.74
C PRO A 246 -22.29 7.59 12.34
N VAL A 247 -21.58 6.94 11.42
CA VAL A 247 -21.51 7.39 10.02
C VAL A 247 -22.92 7.34 9.38
N PRO A 248 -23.42 8.44 8.79
CA PRO A 248 -24.72 8.46 8.13
C PRO A 248 -24.83 7.40 7.03
N PRO A 249 -25.97 6.69 6.88
CA PRO A 249 -26.13 5.66 5.84
C PRO A 249 -25.90 6.16 4.42
N ALA A 250 -26.25 7.43 4.14
CA ALA A 250 -26.04 8.05 2.83
C ALA A 250 -24.55 8.15 2.45
N ALA A 251 -23.66 8.35 3.41
CA ALA A 251 -22.21 8.45 3.18
C ALA A 251 -21.58 7.11 2.75
N ARG A 252 -22.30 5.99 2.91
CA ARG A 252 -21.86 4.66 2.49
C ARG A 252 -22.31 4.29 1.07
N ARG A 253 -23.16 5.11 0.46
CA ARG A 253 -23.64 4.86 -0.91
C ARG A 253 -22.54 5.23 -1.92
N PRO A 254 -22.47 4.58 -3.08
CA PRO A 254 -21.64 5.06 -4.19
C PRO A 254 -21.92 6.54 -4.46
N ALA A 255 -20.89 7.31 -4.82
CA ALA A 255 -21.14 8.66 -5.33
C ALA A 255 -21.81 8.56 -6.69
N SER A 256 -22.74 9.48 -6.98
CA SER A 256 -23.14 9.69 -8.37
C SER A 256 -21.94 10.26 -9.11
N VAL A 257 -21.47 9.55 -10.13
CA VAL A 257 -20.36 9.95 -10.99
C VAL A 257 -20.85 10.56 -12.31
N LEU A 258 -22.16 10.68 -12.48
CA LEU A 258 -22.78 11.36 -13.59
C LEU A 258 -22.98 12.81 -13.18
N ASP A 259 -22.20 13.72 -13.77
CA ASP A 259 -22.30 15.17 -13.55
C ASP A 259 -23.54 15.80 -14.23
N HIS A 260 -24.37 14.99 -14.87
CA HIS A 260 -25.53 15.45 -15.61
C HIS A 260 -26.77 15.48 -14.71
N HIS A 261 -27.44 16.63 -14.70
CA HIS A 261 -28.78 16.75 -14.16
C HIS A 261 -29.72 15.85 -14.98
N GLU A 262 -30.50 15.00 -14.30
CA GLU A 262 -31.63 14.31 -14.91
C GLU A 262 -32.61 15.37 -15.47
N GLU A 263 -32.60 15.62 -16.78
CA GLU A 263 -33.59 16.44 -17.45
C GLU A 263 -34.54 15.53 -18.25
N GLY A 264 -35.60 15.08 -17.60
CA GLY A 264 -36.71 14.38 -18.27
C GLY A 264 -37.74 13.81 -17.29
N PRO A 265 -39.02 13.71 -17.69
CA PRO A 265 -40.10 13.24 -16.80
C PRO A 265 -39.98 11.77 -16.36
N ASP A 266 -39.02 11.01 -16.90
CA ASP A 266 -38.81 9.57 -16.62
C ASP A 266 -37.35 9.19 -16.30
N GLY A 267 -36.47 10.14 -15.96
CA GLY A 267 -35.08 9.83 -15.58
C GLY A 267 -34.21 9.28 -16.73
N GLN A 268 -34.54 9.61 -17.97
CA GLN A 268 -33.75 9.19 -19.13
C GLN A 268 -32.46 10.01 -19.24
N LEU A 269 -31.33 9.32 -19.37
CA LEU A 269 -30.02 9.91 -19.63
C LEU A 269 -29.91 10.23 -21.13
N ALA A 270 -29.99 11.50 -21.50
CA ALA A 270 -29.59 11.93 -22.83
C ALA A 270 -28.06 11.89 -22.92
N LEU A 271 -27.53 10.95 -23.70
CA LEU A 271 -26.12 10.97 -24.12
C LEU A 271 -25.96 12.12 -25.11
N LEU A 272 -25.28 13.21 -24.70
CA LEU A 272 -24.73 14.20 -25.63
C LEU A 272 -23.42 13.70 -26.23
#